data_AF-A0A110B404-F1
#
_entry.id   AF-A0A110B404-F1
#
_cell.length_a   1.000
_cell.length_b   1.000
_cell.length_c   1.000
_cell.angle_alpha   90.00
_cell.angle_beta   90.00
_cell.angle_gamma   90.00
#
_symmetry.space_group_name_H-M   'P 1'
#
loop_
_entity.id
_entity.type
_entity.pdbx_description
1 polymer ?
#
loop_
_entity_poly.entity_id
_entity_poly.type
_entity_poly.pdbx_seq_one_letter_code
_entity_poly.pdbx_strand_id
1 'polypeptide(L)'
;MKILLTNWINICGLFITTFFTCVIISLNSDSSPNFIQAILASLFSVCLYGMIFWGLFVVLIVFLDLILVVYNQNYLTLKLLIEWFLISSPFVYWFFKYNEWIFAVVVASFLITQLMRKRLIVKVIGA
;
A
#
# COMPACT_ATOMS: atom_id res chain seq x y z
N MET A 1 13.54 -9.50 14.08
CA MET A 1 12.13 -9.40 13.66
C MET A 1 11.47 -8.02 13.83
N LYS A 2 12.04 -7.07 14.61
CA LYS A 2 11.43 -5.73 14.80
C LYS A 2 11.29 -4.89 13.51
N ILE A 3 12.14 -5.13 12.51
CA ILE A 3 12.08 -4.45 11.20
C ILE A 3 10.80 -4.82 10.44
N LEU A 4 10.38 -6.09 10.45
CA LEU A 4 9.16 -6.54 9.76
C LEU A 4 7.91 -5.86 10.31
N LEU A 5 7.88 -5.59 11.62
CA LEU A 5 6.77 -4.87 12.23
C LEU A 5 6.59 -3.48 11.62
N THR A 6 7.65 -2.82 11.15
CA THR A 6 7.55 -1.48 10.54
C THR A 6 6.71 -1.45 9.26
N ASN A 7 6.39 -2.59 8.65
CA ASN A 7 5.46 -2.69 7.51
C ASN A 7 4.05 -2.23 7.83
N TRP A 8 3.68 -2.14 9.11
CA TRP A 8 2.36 -1.63 9.51
C TRP A 8 2.06 -0.26 8.89
N ILE A 9 3.08 0.59 8.69
CA ILE A 9 2.88 1.92 8.10
C ILE A 9 2.46 1.85 6.62
N ASN A 10 2.95 0.85 5.89
CA ASN A 10 2.56 0.63 4.49
C ASN A 10 1.13 0.12 4.40
N ILE A 11 0.77 -0.83 5.27
CA ILE A 11 -0.59 -1.37 5.34
C ILE A 11 -1.57 -0.24 5.69
N CYS A 12 -1.28 0.52 6.75
CA CYS A 12 -2.14 1.62 7.16
C CYS A 12 -2.25 2.73 6.10
N GLY A 13 -1.13 3.16 5.51
CA GLY A 13 -1.18 4.24 4.52
C GLY A 13 -1.87 3.82 3.22
N LEU A 14 -1.67 2.59 2.75
CA LEU A 14 -2.44 2.04 1.63
C LEU A 14 -3.92 1.93 1.96
N PHE A 15 -4.26 1.46 3.17
CA PHE A 15 -5.66 1.31 3.57
C PHE A 15 -6.37 2.66 3.60
N ILE A 16 -5.75 3.66 4.22
CA ILE A 16 -6.31 5.01 4.32
C ILE A 16 -6.51 5.61 2.93
N THR A 17 -5.50 5.55 2.06
CA THR A 17 -5.58 6.17 0.72
C THR A 17 -6.56 5.47 -0.19
N THR A 18 -6.57 4.14 -0.24
CA THR A 18 -7.56 3.36 -0.99
C THR A 18 -8.97 3.60 -0.48
N PHE A 19 -9.17 3.62 0.84
CA PHE A 19 -10.45 3.90 1.45
C PHE A 19 -10.99 5.28 1.06
N PHE A 20 -10.20 6.34 1.22
CA PHE A 20 -10.64 7.69 0.83
C PHE A 20 -10.90 7.80 -0.67
N THR A 21 -10.10 7.15 -1.50
CA THR A 21 -10.31 7.13 -2.96
C THR A 21 -11.63 6.44 -3.31
N CYS A 22 -11.92 5.29 -2.70
CA CYS A 22 -13.20 4.61 -2.88
C CYS A 22 -14.39 5.45 -2.41
N VAL A 23 -14.26 6.21 -1.31
CA VAL A 23 -15.33 7.09 -0.83
C VAL A 23 -15.61 8.19 -1.84
N ILE A 24 -14.57 8.83 -2.36
CA ILE A 24 -14.70 9.88 -3.39
C ILE A 24 -15.35 9.32 -4.65
N ILE A 25 -14.90 8.15 -5.13
CA ILE A 25 -15.47 7.49 -6.30
C ILE A 25 -16.95 7.15 -6.06
N SER A 26 -17.29 6.62 -4.89
CA SER A 26 -18.65 6.24 -4.54
C SER A 26 -19.59 7.45 -4.49
N LEU A 27 -19.13 8.58 -3.95
CA LEU A 27 -19.90 9.83 -3.90
C LEU A 27 -20.15 10.44 -5.29
N ASN A 28 -19.21 10.26 -6.21
CA ASN A 28 -19.31 10.77 -7.58
C ASN A 28 -20.01 9.79 -8.55
N SER A 29 -20.54 8.68 -8.05
CA SER A 29 -21.28 7.72 -8.88
C SER A 29 -22.64 8.27 -9.28
N ASP A 30 -23.17 7.83 -10.43
CA ASP A 30 -24.45 8.28 -10.98
C ASP A 30 -25.65 8.02 -10.04
N SER A 31 -25.52 7.04 -9.15
CA SER A 31 -26.52 6.73 -8.11
C SER A 31 -26.50 7.70 -6.93
N SER A 32 -25.50 8.59 -6.83
CA SER A 32 -25.28 9.59 -5.77
C SER A 32 -25.72 9.10 -4.37
N PRO A 33 -25.10 8.02 -3.85
CA PRO A 33 -25.48 7.45 -2.57
C PRO A 33 -25.26 8.45 -1.44
N ASN A 34 -26.06 8.33 -0.37
CA ASN A 34 -25.86 9.14 0.83
C ASN A 34 -24.45 8.91 1.41
N PHE A 35 -23.89 9.93 2.06
CA PHE A 35 -22.52 9.88 2.61
C PHE A 35 -22.21 8.63 3.44
N ILE A 36 -23.15 8.19 4.28
CA ILE A 36 -23.03 6.97 5.09
C ILE A 36 -22.95 5.72 4.22
N GLN A 37 -23.74 5.65 3.15
CA GLN A 37 -23.71 4.52 2.22
C GLN A 37 -22.39 4.47 1.45
N ALA A 38 -21.85 5.62 1.02
CA ALA A 38 -20.55 5.70 0.37
C ALA A 38 -19.42 5.21 1.28
N ILE A 39 -19.43 5.60 2.57
CA ILE A 39 -18.47 5.10 3.57
C ILE A 39 -18.58 3.59 3.74
N LEU A 40 -19.79 3.07 3.94
CA LEU A 40 -19.99 1.63 4.15
C LEU A 40 -19.60 0.82 2.91
N ALA A 41 -20.02 1.25 1.73
CA ALA A 41 -19.67 0.61 0.46
C ALA A 41 -18.15 0.58 0.25
N SER A 42 -17.47 1.70 0.54
CA SER A 42 -16.01 1.79 0.44
C SER A 42 -15.31 0.87 1.43
N LEU A 43 -15.82 0.79 2.66
CA LEU A 43 -15.30 -0.11 3.68
C LEU A 43 -15.44 -1.58 3.24
N PHE A 44 -16.61 -1.97 2.71
CA PHE A 44 -16.82 -3.31 2.17
C PHE A 44 -15.93 -3.60 0.96
N SER A 45 -15.75 -2.63 0.06
CA SER A 45 -14.87 -2.77 -1.10
C SER A 45 -13.42 -3.01 -0.68
N VAL A 46 -12.88 -2.16 0.20
CA VAL A 46 -11.48 -2.25 0.64
C VAL A 46 -11.24 -3.46 1.53
N CYS A 47 -12.14 -3.76 2.46
CA CYS A 47 -11.94 -4.86 3.43
C CYS A 47 -12.31 -6.23 2.86
N LEU A 48 -13.45 -6.38 2.17
CA LEU A 48 -13.91 -7.68 1.70
C LEU A 48 -13.42 -7.99 0.29
N TYR A 49 -13.73 -7.13 -0.69
CA TYR A 49 -13.28 -7.35 -2.07
C TYR A 49 -11.76 -7.24 -2.19
N GLY A 50 -11.14 -6.39 -1.38
CA GLY A 50 -9.69 -6.25 -1.30
C GLY A 50 -8.95 -7.39 -0.55
N MET A 51 -9.62 -8.39 0.03
CA MET A 51 -8.94 -9.41 0.87
C MET A 51 -7.80 -10.13 0.14
N ILE A 52 -8.00 -10.51 -1.12
CA ILE A 52 -6.97 -11.19 -1.92
C ILE A 52 -5.77 -10.27 -2.13
N PHE A 53 -6.02 -8.99 -2.42
CA PHE A 53 -4.98 -7.98 -2.54
C PHE A 53 -4.20 -7.84 -1.23
N TRP A 54 -4.88 -7.71 -0.09
CA TRP A 54 -4.22 -7.58 1.21
C TRP A 54 -3.37 -8.80 1.56
N GLY A 55 -3.89 -10.01 1.34
CA GLY A 55 -3.15 -11.24 1.57
C GLY A 55 -1.87 -11.32 0.74
N LEU A 56 -1.98 -11.10 -0.58
CA LEU A 56 -0.81 -11.11 -1.47
C LEU A 56 0.18 -9.99 -1.15
N PHE A 57 -0.31 -8.79 -0.87
CA PHE A 57 0.53 -7.64 -0.52
C PHE A 57 1.34 -7.90 0.75
N VAL A 58 0.71 -8.42 1.82
CA VAL A 58 1.40 -8.73 3.07
C VAL A 58 2.41 -9.86 2.89
N VAL A 59 2.07 -10.91 2.13
CA VAL A 59 3.02 -12.00 1.85
C VAL A 59 4.23 -11.48 1.08
N LEU A 60 3.99 -10.69 0.04
CA LEU A 60 5.05 -10.17 -0.84
C LEU A 60 5.97 -9.19 -0.11
N ILE A 61 5.42 -8.30 0.71
CA ILE A 61 6.22 -7.32 1.46
C ILE A 61 7.11 -8.00 2.50
N VAL A 62 6.58 -9.00 3.21
CA VAL A 62 7.35 -9.77 4.20
C VAL A 62 8.44 -10.60 3.51
N PHE A 63 8.12 -11.22 2.37
CA PHE A 63 9.08 -12.01 1.61
C PHE A 63 10.24 -11.13 1.10
N LEU A 64 9.93 -9.99 0.48
CA LEU A 64 10.96 -9.07 -0.03
C LEU A 64 11.80 -8.46 1.09
N ASP A 65 11.19 -8.13 2.23
CA ASP A 65 11.92 -7.65 3.39
C ASP A 65 12.96 -8.63 3.92
N LEU A 66 12.58 -9.91 4.01
CA LEU A 66 13.47 -10.96 4.49
C LEU A 66 14.72 -11.07 3.62
N ILE A 67 14.55 -10.95 2.30
CA ILE A 67 15.62 -11.05 1.31
C ILE A 67 16.46 -9.76 1.26
N LEU A 68 15.81 -8.61 1.17
CA LEU A 68 16.47 -7.34 0.87
C LEU A 68 16.95 -6.62 2.13
N VAL A 69 16.08 -6.48 3.13
CA VAL A 69 16.27 -5.52 4.25
C VAL A 69 16.83 -6.20 5.49
N VAL A 70 16.32 -7.38 5.85
CA VAL A 70 16.70 -8.07 7.09
C VAL A 70 18.14 -8.55 7.06
N TYR A 71 18.61 -9.07 5.92
CA TYR A 71 19.95 -9.65 5.79
C TYR A 71 21.07 -8.59 5.80
N ASN A 72 20.85 -7.43 5.18
CA ASN A 72 21.86 -6.38 5.10
C ASN A 72 21.17 -5.00 5.04
N GLN A 73 21.57 -4.08 5.91
CA GLN A 73 20.92 -2.76 6.05
C GLN A 73 21.63 -1.65 5.24
N ASN A 74 22.73 -1.99 4.56
CA ASN A 74 23.41 -1.05 3.66
C ASN A 74 22.49 -0.67 2.49
N TYR A 75 22.56 0.60 2.08
CA TYR A 75 21.75 1.16 0.99
C TYR A 75 20.23 0.99 1.20
N LEU A 76 19.75 1.13 2.44
CA LEU A 76 18.35 0.95 2.83
C LEU A 76 17.36 1.65 1.88
N THR A 77 17.62 2.90 1.49
CA THR A 77 16.73 3.65 0.58
C THR A 77 16.61 2.98 -0.79
N LEU A 78 17.71 2.50 -1.36
CA LEU A 78 17.70 1.83 -2.66
C LEU A 78 16.91 0.51 -2.58
N LYS A 79 17.08 -0.25 -1.50
CA LYS A 79 16.35 -1.50 -1.27
C LYS A 79 14.85 -1.30 -1.14
N LEU A 80 14.46 -0.28 -0.38
CA LEU A 80 13.06 0.11 -0.22
C LEU A 80 12.44 0.56 -1.56
N LEU A 81 13.22 1.24 -2.42
CA LEU A 81 12.77 1.61 -3.78
C LEU A 81 12.64 0.39 -4.70
N ILE A 82 13.54 -0.59 -4.61
CA ILE A 82 13.43 -1.86 -5.36
C ILE A 82 12.17 -2.62 -4.91
N GLU A 83 11.94 -2.73 -3.62
CA GLU A 83 10.74 -3.36 -3.06
C GLU A 83 9.47 -2.65 -3.55
N TRP A 84 9.46 -1.31 -3.50
CA TRP A 84 8.38 -0.51 -4.07
C TRP A 84 8.16 -0.82 -5.56
N PHE A 85 9.22 -0.85 -6.35
CA PHE A 85 9.13 -1.07 -7.79
C PHE A 85 8.58 -2.47 -8.12
N LEU A 86 9.07 -3.52 -7.46
CA LEU A 86 8.64 -4.89 -7.68
C LEU A 86 7.17 -5.09 -7.32
N ILE A 87 6.76 -4.64 -6.13
CA ILE A 87 5.37 -4.75 -5.67
C ILE A 87 4.44 -3.87 -6.51
N SER A 88 4.87 -2.68 -6.94
CA SER A 88 4.05 -1.75 -7.72
C SER A 88 3.85 -2.17 -9.18
N SER A 89 4.76 -2.98 -9.73
CA SER A 89 4.75 -3.35 -11.16
C SER A 89 3.41 -3.88 -11.69
N PRO A 90 2.69 -4.83 -11.05
CA PRO A 90 1.38 -5.27 -11.54
C PRO A 90 0.34 -4.15 -11.52
N PHE A 91 0.40 -3.24 -10.54
CA PHE A 91 -0.54 -2.13 -10.42
C PHE A 91 -0.30 -1.06 -11.48
N VAL A 92 0.96 -0.79 -11.83
CA VAL A 92 1.29 0.08 -12.96
C VAL A 92 0.76 -0.51 -14.27
N TYR A 93 0.92 -1.82 -14.48
CA TYR A 93 0.34 -2.49 -15.64
C TYR A 93 -1.20 -2.38 -15.67
N TRP A 94 -1.86 -2.62 -14.53
CA TRP A 94 -3.32 -2.49 -14.43
C TRP A 94 -3.82 -1.07 -14.58
N PHE A 95 -3.06 -0.06 -14.15
CA PHE A 95 -3.35 1.34 -14.40
C PHE A 95 -3.49 1.61 -15.90
N PHE A 96 -2.51 1.19 -16.71
CA PHE A 96 -2.59 1.40 -18.16
C PHE A 96 -3.62 0.50 -18.84
N LYS A 97 -3.81 -0.73 -18.36
CA LYS A 97 -4.75 -1.68 -18.96
C LYS A 97 -6.21 -1.29 -18.74
N TYR A 98 -6.56 -0.87 -17.52
CA TYR A 98 -7.94 -0.57 -17.14
C TYR A 98 -8.24 0.92 -17.07
N ASN A 99 -7.22 1.79 -17.17
CA ASN A 99 -7.33 3.25 -17.06
C ASN A 99 -7.96 3.71 -15.72
N GLU A 100 -7.75 2.94 -14.66
CA GLU A 100 -8.32 3.17 -13.34
C GLU A 100 -7.33 3.90 -12.42
N TRP A 101 -7.67 5.14 -12.05
CA TRP A 101 -6.81 6.02 -11.25
C TRP A 101 -6.46 5.48 -9.86
N ILE A 102 -7.29 4.58 -9.31
CA ILE A 102 -7.04 3.96 -8.01
C ILE A 102 -5.69 3.25 -7.97
N PHE A 103 -5.25 2.64 -9.08
CA PHE A 103 -3.95 1.97 -9.14
C PHE A 103 -2.79 2.96 -9.04
N ALA A 104 -2.88 4.12 -9.69
CA ALA A 104 -1.88 5.18 -9.55
C ALA A 104 -1.81 5.70 -8.11
N VAL A 105 -2.96 5.86 -7.45
CA VAL A 105 -3.03 6.27 -6.04
C VAL A 105 -2.37 5.24 -5.13
N VAL A 106 -2.62 3.94 -5.34
CA VAL A 106 -1.96 2.85 -4.59
C VAL A 106 -0.45 2.90 -4.76
N VAL A 107 0.04 3.01 -5.99
CA VAL A 107 1.49 3.06 -6.28
C VAL A 107 2.15 4.27 -5.62
N ALA A 108 1.53 5.44 -5.70
CA ALA A 108 2.04 6.66 -5.08
C ALA A 108 1.99 6.59 -3.55
N SER A 109 0.89 6.11 -2.98
CA SER A 109 0.75 5.92 -1.53
C SER A 109 1.81 4.96 -1.01
N PHE A 110 2.02 3.83 -1.68
CA PHE A 110 3.02 2.86 -1.28
C PHE A 110 4.44 3.45 -1.29
N LEU A 111 4.77 4.29 -2.28
CA LEU A 111 6.06 4.99 -2.31
C LEU A 111 6.24 5.88 -1.08
N ILE A 112 5.23 6.70 -0.78
CA ILE A 112 5.27 7.65 0.34
C ILE A 112 5.43 6.90 1.67
N THR A 113 4.61 5.87 1.90
CA THR A 113 4.67 5.09 3.14
C THR A 113 6.01 4.37 3.27
N GLN A 114 6.58 3.91 2.15
CA GLN A 114 7.86 3.22 2.16
C GLN A 114 9.03 4.15 2.49
N LEU A 115 8.99 5.39 2.00
CA LEU A 115 9.94 6.43 2.41
C LEU A 115 9.79 6.81 3.89
N MET A 116 8.56 6.85 4.41
CA MET A 116 8.30 7.07 5.83
C MET A 116 8.82 5.90 6.70
N ARG A 117 8.62 4.66 6.23
CA ARG A 117 9.08 3.43 6.88
C ARG A 117 10.58 3.44 7.15
N LYS A 118 11.38 4.02 6.25
CA LYS A 118 12.83 4.20 6.45
C LYS A 118 13.17 4.75 7.84
N ARG A 119 12.45 5.78 8.31
CA ARG A 119 12.71 6.43 9.60
C ARG A 119 12.45 5.48 10.76
N LEU A 120 11.43 4.62 10.65
CA LEU A 120 11.12 3.60 11.65
C LEU A 120 12.19 2.51 11.68
N ILE A 121 12.67 2.07 10.52
CA ILE A 121 13.73 1.05 10.43
C ILE A 121 15.02 1.56 11.08
N VAL A 122 15.46 2.78 10.75
CA VAL A 122 16.65 3.41 11.36
C VAL A 122 16.51 3.47 12.88
N LYS A 123 15.36 3.94 13.38
CA LYS A 123 15.07 4.00 14.82
C LYS A 123 15.12 2.62 15.50
N VAL A 124 14.69 1.56 14.81
CA VAL A 124 14.70 0.18 15.34
C VAL A 124 16.11 -0.42 15.35
N ILE A 125 16.95 -0.05 14.40
CA ILE A 125 18.35 -0.52 14.31
C ILE A 125 19.23 0.18 15.36
N GLY A 126 18.82 1.35 15.86
CA GLY A 126 19.58 2.09 16.88
C GLY A 126 20.72 2.90 16.29
N ALA A 127 20.53 3.45 15.08
CA ALA A 127 21.41 4.41 14.45
C ALA A 127 20.92 5.85 14.67
#